data_AF-A0A4S2MIY1-F1
#
_entry.id   AF-A0A4S2MIY1-F1
#
_cell.length_a   1.000
_cell.length_b   1.000
_cell.length_c   1.000
_cell.angle_alpha   90.00
_cell.angle_beta   90.00
_cell.angle_gamma   90.00
#
_symmetry.space_group_name_H-M   'P 1'
#
loop_
_entity.id
_entity.type
_entity.pdbx_description
1 polymer ?
#
loop_
_entity_poly.entity_id
_entity_poly.type
_entity_poly.pdbx_seq_one_letter_code
_entity_poly.pdbx_strand_id
1 'polypeptide(L)'
;MEKTNNVVSLVMPYGYHESARCGYCKGTLGGFHATWGMGTKRLTVSDYQYLIDRGWRRSGTYCYKPMNKVTCCPCYTIRCDAAKFRPSRSHKRLLKAVALFLTSGVMPRVFGRSDNQWRAESLAEVPNHTNPATLGARGDIPNAEYAGSQKATSRVSATSTRFDCAQTTAPEVDTCSTFVIPAGDVEDASKRSSTLPKLTKAHARRWNAQLARMKARALNEDRPFELLLKEYEERRRRRLAENAPKELEYFLTQEPTKGQGKHYIEMRLVRSSPSSDEFNSTLDTSYQLYKKYQVTVHGDEPDECTMECFTRFLVKSPLVSDNEADLPNTSNAPSLGSYHQQYWLDGVKLIAVGVIDILPRCLSSVYLYYDPDYSFLHLGTYSALRELAFVRDLIRTHGPTSVSPHPLYVHFDSYYMGYYIRSCPKMSYKAQFHPSYLACPETYIWVPVKSCLQRLDSAPGGKYARFSDESATDIHAISQPLDPIDLDGKIVCRISSDRRRRQRERLASEPEDDKRFGVPVTLDLLRRYITPDGFQILREWAKLLGRRVLDGNFQIVFS
;
A
#
# COMPACT_ATOMS: atom_id res chain seq x y z
N MET A 1 12.13 -33.21 -15.26
CA MET A 1 11.77 -32.03 -14.46
C MET A 1 11.96 -30.83 -15.37
N GLU A 2 10.88 -30.36 -15.99
CA GLU A 2 10.91 -29.12 -16.78
C GLU A 2 11.39 -27.98 -15.87
N LYS A 3 12.54 -27.38 -16.19
CA LYS A 3 12.89 -26.09 -15.62
C LYS A 3 11.87 -25.11 -16.15
N THR A 4 10.86 -24.77 -15.37
CA THR A 4 10.08 -23.56 -15.64
C THR A 4 11.09 -22.42 -15.67
N ASN A 5 11.24 -21.78 -16.84
CA ASN A 5 12.16 -20.68 -17.07
C ASN A 5 11.64 -19.45 -16.31
N ASN A 6 11.74 -19.46 -14.98
CA ASN A 6 11.23 -18.38 -14.15
C ASN A 6 12.04 -17.12 -14.43
N VAL A 7 11.33 -16.02 -14.69
CA VAL A 7 11.95 -14.71 -14.91
C VAL A 7 12.66 -14.29 -13.62
N VAL A 8 13.93 -13.86 -13.72
CA VAL A 8 14.74 -13.49 -12.56
C VAL A 8 14.85 -11.97 -12.42
N SER A 9 14.74 -11.46 -11.20
CA SER A 9 14.91 -10.04 -10.90
C SER A 9 16.39 -9.62 -10.93
N LEU A 10 16.70 -8.55 -11.66
CA LEU A 10 18.04 -8.01 -11.84
C LEU A 10 18.16 -6.66 -11.13
N VAL A 11 18.97 -6.65 -10.06
CA VAL A 11 19.10 -5.50 -9.15
C VAL A 11 20.54 -5.02 -9.09
N MET A 12 20.74 -3.71 -9.01
CA MET A 12 22.03 -3.05 -8.97
C MET A 12 22.13 -2.20 -7.70
N PRO A 13 22.84 -2.69 -6.66
CA PRO A 13 23.11 -1.95 -5.43
C PRO A 13 23.74 -0.58 -5.67
N TYR A 14 23.18 0.48 -5.08
CA TYR A 14 23.86 1.78 -4.95
C TYR A 14 24.33 2.05 -3.52
N GLY A 15 23.71 1.39 -2.54
CA GLY A 15 24.14 1.39 -1.15
C GLY A 15 23.33 2.32 -0.25
N TYR A 16 23.95 2.72 0.85
CA TYR A 16 23.38 3.59 1.86
C TYR A 16 23.57 5.06 1.49
N HIS A 17 22.51 5.84 1.59
CA HIS A 17 22.50 7.27 1.31
C HIS A 17 21.87 8.05 2.45
N GLU A 18 22.53 9.14 2.85
CA GLU A 18 22.01 10.12 3.80
C GLU A 18 21.80 11.47 3.11
N SER A 19 20.73 12.15 3.48
CA SER A 19 20.45 13.52 3.09
C SER A 19 20.17 14.36 4.32
N ALA A 20 20.83 15.53 4.40
CA ALA A 20 20.56 16.54 5.42
C ALA A 20 19.16 17.17 5.27
N ARG A 21 18.60 17.17 4.05
CA ARG A 21 17.28 17.72 3.77
C ARG A 21 16.26 16.59 3.73
N CYS A 22 15.62 16.33 4.87
CA CYS A 22 14.49 15.42 4.90
C CYS A 22 13.33 16.00 4.13
N GLY A 23 12.78 15.19 3.24
CA GLY A 23 11.70 15.63 2.42
C GLY A 23 10.40 15.99 3.16
N TYR A 24 10.06 15.27 4.23
CA TYR A 24 8.75 15.41 4.86
C TYR A 24 8.71 16.55 5.87
N CYS A 25 9.74 16.69 6.69
CA CYS A 25 9.85 17.78 7.66
C CYS A 25 10.69 18.96 7.14
N LYS A 26 11.33 18.85 5.96
CA LYS A 26 12.23 19.88 5.41
C LYS A 26 13.34 20.31 6.38
N GLY A 27 13.80 19.38 7.21
CA GLY A 27 14.82 19.64 8.25
C GLY A 27 14.28 20.26 9.55
N THR A 28 12.99 20.59 9.65
CA THR A 28 12.42 21.26 10.84
C THR A 28 12.48 20.43 12.12
N LEU A 29 12.48 19.09 12.01
CA LEU A 29 12.56 18.19 13.16
C LEU A 29 14.00 17.90 13.64
N GLY A 30 15.01 18.44 12.93
CA GLY A 30 16.41 18.06 13.11
C GLY A 30 16.69 16.61 12.69
N GLY A 31 17.88 16.36 12.15
CA GLY A 31 18.33 15.04 11.72
C GLY A 31 18.18 14.75 10.23
N PHE A 32 18.69 13.60 9.81
CA PHE A 32 18.89 13.24 8.41
C PHE A 32 17.77 12.32 7.91
N HIS A 33 17.66 12.18 6.59
CA HIS A 33 16.88 11.14 5.94
C HIS A 33 17.84 10.11 5.35
N ALA A 34 17.65 8.84 5.71
CA ALA A 34 18.57 7.78 5.32
C ALA A 34 17.84 6.63 4.63
N THR A 35 18.39 6.16 3.51
CA THR A 35 17.81 5.09 2.70
C THR A 35 18.86 4.14 2.15
N TRP A 36 18.49 2.88 1.96
CA TRP A 36 19.16 1.99 1.02
C TRP A 36 18.56 2.14 -0.37
N GLY A 37 19.40 2.18 -1.40
CA GLY A 37 18.99 2.40 -2.79
C GLY A 37 19.53 1.36 -3.77
N MET A 38 18.71 0.93 -4.72
CA MET A 38 19.12 0.08 -5.83
C MET A 38 18.47 0.48 -7.15
N GLY A 39 19.22 0.39 -8.24
CA GLY A 39 18.66 0.36 -9.58
C GLY A 39 18.05 -1.01 -9.87
N THR A 40 16.94 -1.05 -10.60
CA THR A 40 16.28 -2.30 -11.01
C THR A 40 16.17 -2.32 -12.53
N LYS A 41 16.85 -3.28 -13.17
CA LYS A 41 16.77 -3.45 -14.63
C LYS A 41 15.54 -4.26 -15.02
N ARG A 42 15.25 -5.26 -14.21
CA ARG A 42 14.08 -6.13 -14.32
C ARG A 42 13.68 -6.54 -12.92
N LEU A 43 12.40 -6.48 -12.61
CA LEU A 43 11.87 -6.84 -11.30
C LEU A 43 10.54 -7.55 -11.51
N THR A 44 10.43 -8.80 -11.10
CA THR A 44 9.16 -9.52 -11.25
C THR A 44 8.10 -8.90 -10.33
N VAL A 45 6.84 -8.95 -10.73
CA VAL A 45 5.73 -8.44 -9.92
C VAL A 45 5.62 -9.16 -8.57
N SER A 46 5.95 -10.45 -8.51
CA SER A 46 6.01 -11.20 -7.24
C SER A 46 7.18 -10.77 -6.35
N ASP A 47 8.36 -10.53 -6.92
CA ASP A 47 9.50 -10.02 -6.15
C ASP A 47 9.26 -8.60 -5.67
N TYR A 48 8.62 -7.73 -6.48
CA TYR A 48 8.27 -6.40 -6.02
C TYR A 48 7.20 -6.42 -4.91
N GLN A 49 6.18 -7.28 -5.02
CA GLN A 49 5.22 -7.51 -3.93
C GLN A 49 5.93 -7.87 -2.61
N TYR A 50 6.90 -8.79 -2.68
CA TYR A 50 7.72 -9.17 -1.55
C TYR A 50 8.53 -7.98 -0.98
N LEU A 51 9.09 -7.13 -1.84
CA LEU A 51 9.85 -5.95 -1.42
C LEU A 51 8.95 -4.90 -0.76
N ILE A 52 7.78 -4.58 -1.31
CA ILE A 52 6.90 -3.53 -0.75
C ILE A 52 6.33 -3.92 0.62
N ASP A 53 6.09 -5.22 0.84
CA ASP A 53 5.72 -5.80 2.14
C ASP A 53 6.84 -5.60 3.17
N ARG A 54 8.10 -5.53 2.71
CA ARG A 54 9.31 -5.31 3.52
C ARG A 54 9.77 -3.85 3.59
N GLY A 55 8.89 -2.92 3.24
CA GLY A 55 9.15 -1.48 3.39
C GLY A 55 9.86 -0.81 2.21
N TRP A 56 10.15 -1.54 1.13
CA TRP A 56 10.71 -0.95 -0.10
C TRP A 56 9.66 -0.19 -0.89
N ARG A 57 10.07 0.85 -1.63
CA ARG A 57 9.25 1.52 -2.65
C ARG A 57 10.08 1.75 -3.89
N ARG A 58 9.41 2.08 -4.99
CA ARG A 58 10.07 2.43 -6.24
C ARG A 58 9.66 3.81 -6.76
N SER A 59 10.57 4.39 -7.52
CA SER A 59 10.40 5.60 -8.31
C SER A 59 11.03 5.31 -9.67
N GLY A 60 10.18 5.07 -10.65
CA GLY A 60 10.59 4.47 -11.91
C GLY A 60 11.30 3.12 -11.71
N THR A 61 12.53 3.03 -12.20
CA THR A 61 13.45 1.88 -12.09
C THR A 61 14.42 1.98 -10.90
N TYR A 62 14.16 2.87 -9.94
CA TYR A 62 14.95 2.97 -8.71
C TYR A 62 14.10 2.49 -7.53
N CYS A 63 14.60 1.56 -6.74
CA CYS A 63 13.97 1.08 -5.52
C CYS A 63 14.74 1.57 -4.29
N TYR A 64 14.03 1.95 -3.25
CA TYR A 64 14.61 2.44 -2.01
C TYR A 64 13.89 1.94 -0.77
N LYS A 65 14.62 1.87 0.35
CA LYS A 65 14.10 1.49 1.66
C LYS A 65 14.58 2.46 2.74
N PRO A 66 13.67 3.24 3.36
CA PRO A 66 14.00 4.12 4.47
C PRO A 66 14.52 3.38 5.69
N MET A 67 15.51 3.97 6.37
CA MET A 67 16.01 3.51 7.64
C MET A 67 15.27 4.20 8.79
N ASN A 68 14.15 3.61 9.18
CA ASN A 68 13.22 4.16 10.17
C ASN A 68 13.84 4.41 11.56
N LYS A 69 14.95 3.75 11.91
CA LYS A 69 15.64 3.95 13.19
C LYS A 69 16.42 5.27 13.26
N VAL A 70 16.89 5.78 12.11
CA VAL A 70 17.75 6.96 12.05
C VAL A 70 17.11 8.15 11.31
N THR A 71 16.13 7.87 10.45
CA THR A 71 15.43 8.91 9.69
C THR A 71 14.52 9.73 10.60
N CYS A 72 14.56 11.06 10.49
CA CYS A 72 13.73 11.96 11.31
C CYS A 72 12.22 11.82 11.09
N CYS A 73 11.78 11.30 9.94
CA CYS A 73 10.39 11.00 9.61
C CYS A 73 10.22 9.52 9.22
N PRO A 74 10.05 8.60 10.18
CA PRO A 74 9.94 7.17 9.87
C PRO A 74 8.76 6.83 8.96
N CYS A 75 9.05 6.05 7.92
CA CYS A 75 8.14 5.67 6.86
C CYS A 75 7.63 4.25 7.10
N TYR A 76 6.40 4.13 7.60
CA TYR A 76 5.76 2.83 7.83
C TYR A 76 4.93 2.43 6.63
N THR A 77 5.10 1.21 6.11
CA THR A 77 4.20 0.71 5.06
C THR A 77 2.77 0.60 5.61
N ILE A 78 1.80 1.16 4.89
CA ILE A 78 0.38 1.07 5.23
C ILE A 78 -0.43 0.43 4.11
N ARG A 79 -1.35 -0.45 4.49
CA ARG A 79 -2.37 -1.01 3.60
C ARG A 79 -3.76 -0.94 4.21
N CYS A 80 -4.77 -0.89 3.35
CA CYS A 80 -6.18 -1.05 3.69
C CYS A 80 -6.66 -2.40 3.16
N ASP A 81 -7.43 -3.14 3.97
CA ASP A 81 -8.19 -4.29 3.47
C ASP A 81 -9.38 -3.73 2.66
N ALA A 82 -9.35 -3.94 1.35
CA ALA A 82 -10.30 -3.33 0.43
C ALA A 82 -11.68 -3.98 0.54
N ALA A 83 -11.73 -5.31 0.75
CA ALA A 83 -12.97 -6.06 0.86
C ALA A 83 -13.80 -5.59 2.06
N LYS A 84 -13.13 -5.31 3.19
CA LYS A 84 -13.77 -4.88 4.46
C LYS A 84 -13.85 -3.36 4.63
N PHE A 85 -13.35 -2.58 3.68
CA PHE A 85 -13.31 -1.12 3.80
C PHE A 85 -14.72 -0.54 4.01
N ARG A 86 -14.83 0.42 4.94
CA ARG A 86 -16.07 1.17 5.17
C ARG A 86 -15.84 2.68 5.09
N PRO A 87 -16.56 3.41 4.22
CA PRO A 87 -16.43 4.86 4.15
C PRO A 87 -16.78 5.53 5.49
N SER A 88 -15.87 6.36 5.98
CA SER A 88 -16.06 7.20 7.16
C SER A 88 -17.04 8.35 6.88
N ARG A 89 -17.38 9.15 7.90
CA ARG A 89 -18.21 10.35 7.71
C ARG A 89 -17.53 11.38 6.79
N SER A 90 -16.20 11.53 6.87
CA SER A 90 -15.43 12.42 6.00
C SER A 90 -15.42 11.91 4.56
N HIS A 91 -15.17 10.62 4.33
CA HIS A 91 -15.24 10.01 2.99
C HIS A 91 -16.62 10.22 2.35
N LYS A 92 -17.69 9.96 3.10
CA LYS A 92 -19.07 10.15 2.61
C LYS A 92 -19.38 11.62 2.27
N ARG A 93 -18.88 12.56 3.06
CA ARG A 93 -19.02 14.00 2.78
C ARG A 93 -18.29 14.39 1.50
N LEU A 94 -17.07 13.90 1.32
CA LEU A 94 -16.28 14.12 0.12
C LEU A 94 -17.00 13.59 -1.14
N LEU A 95 -17.44 12.33 -1.13
CA LEU A 95 -18.12 11.72 -2.28
C LEU A 95 -19.39 12.47 -2.67
N LYS A 96 -20.19 12.92 -1.68
CA LYS A 96 -21.37 13.75 -1.93
C LYS A 96 -21.02 15.13 -2.50
N ALA A 97 -19.92 15.72 -2.05
CA ALA A 97 -19.45 17.01 -2.55
C ALA A 97 -18.99 16.90 -4.01
N VAL A 98 -18.26 15.84 -4.35
CA VAL A 98 -17.88 15.55 -5.75
C VAL A 98 -19.14 15.31 -6.59
N ALA A 99 -20.06 14.45 -6.16
CA ALA A 99 -21.31 14.22 -6.87
C ALA A 99 -22.11 15.51 -7.10
N LEU A 100 -22.22 16.39 -6.10
CA LEU A 100 -22.90 17.68 -6.24
C LEU A 100 -22.24 18.57 -7.30
N PHE A 101 -20.90 18.64 -7.29
CA PHE A 101 -20.15 19.37 -8.31
C PHE A 101 -20.42 18.81 -9.70
N LEU A 102 -20.40 17.48 -9.86
CA LEU A 102 -20.66 16.86 -11.15
C LEU A 102 -22.11 17.08 -11.62
N THR A 103 -23.10 16.98 -10.73
CA THR A 103 -24.51 17.17 -11.09
C THR A 103 -24.81 18.63 -11.46
N SER A 104 -24.33 19.60 -10.67
CA SER A 104 -24.79 21.00 -10.74
C SER A 104 -23.71 22.01 -11.17
N GLY A 105 -22.45 21.61 -11.22
CA GLY A 105 -21.28 22.50 -11.39
C GLY A 105 -21.04 23.44 -10.21
N VAL A 106 -21.81 23.32 -9.13
CA VAL A 106 -21.63 24.15 -7.93
C VAL A 106 -20.41 23.64 -7.18
N MET A 107 -19.41 24.50 -7.01
CA MET A 107 -18.26 24.21 -6.17
C MET A 107 -18.73 24.02 -4.72
N PRO A 108 -18.37 22.91 -4.05
CA PRO A 108 -18.67 22.72 -2.65
C PRO A 108 -18.14 23.89 -1.82
N ARG A 109 -19.00 24.51 -0.99
CA ARG A 109 -18.54 25.51 -0.03
C ARG A 109 -17.51 24.85 0.87
N VAL A 110 -16.30 25.41 0.86
CA VAL A 110 -15.10 24.99 1.63
C VAL A 110 -15.49 24.24 2.91
N PHE A 111 -15.00 23.00 3.08
CA PHE A 111 -15.08 22.27 4.34
C PHE A 111 -14.57 23.20 5.45
N GLY A 112 -15.45 23.61 6.37
CA GLY A 112 -15.26 24.80 7.23
C GLY A 112 -13.97 24.82 8.06
N ARG A 113 -13.61 26.01 8.57
CA ARG A 113 -12.37 26.34 9.32
C ARG A 113 -12.02 25.43 10.52
N SER A 114 -12.91 24.56 11.00
CA SER A 114 -12.57 23.59 12.06
C SER A 114 -11.82 22.35 11.55
N ASP A 115 -11.78 22.13 10.23
CA ASP A 115 -10.99 21.08 9.57
C ASP A 115 -9.76 21.70 8.88
N ASN A 116 -9.01 22.57 9.60
CA ASN A 116 -7.68 23.05 9.19
C ASN A 116 -6.69 21.91 8.87
N GLN A 117 -7.05 20.66 9.17
CA GLN A 117 -6.36 19.45 8.76
C GLN A 117 -6.29 19.31 7.22
N TRP A 118 -7.36 19.68 6.50
CA TRP A 118 -7.50 19.34 5.08
C TRP A 118 -6.84 20.35 4.11
N ARG A 119 -6.86 21.66 4.44
CA ARG A 119 -6.14 22.67 3.63
C ARG A 119 -4.61 22.51 3.73
N ALA A 120 -4.11 22.04 4.86
CA ALA A 120 -2.70 21.68 5.01
C ALA A 120 -2.34 20.41 4.21
N GLU A 121 -3.28 19.47 4.06
CA GLU A 121 -3.13 18.23 3.29
C GLU A 121 -3.01 18.45 1.76
N SER A 122 -3.62 19.51 1.21
CA SER A 122 -3.55 19.80 -0.23
C SER A 122 -2.33 20.65 -0.64
N LEU A 123 -1.74 21.44 0.27
CA LEU A 123 -0.73 22.48 -0.05
C LEU A 123 0.67 22.28 0.56
N ALA A 124 0.88 21.37 1.52
CA ALA A 124 2.17 21.26 2.22
C ALA A 124 3.16 20.25 1.58
N GLU A 125 3.81 20.55 0.44
CA GLU A 125 4.88 19.75 -0.24
C GLU A 125 5.04 18.24 0.13
N VAL A 126 4.68 17.31 -0.77
CA VAL A 126 5.31 15.97 -0.71
C VAL A 126 6.75 16.18 -1.16
N PRO A 127 7.74 15.67 -0.44
CA PRO A 127 9.08 15.79 -0.97
C PRO A 127 9.27 15.04 -2.27
N ASN A 128 9.90 15.74 -3.21
CA ASN A 128 10.87 15.11 -4.07
C ASN A 128 11.83 14.33 -3.15
N HIS A 129 11.76 12.99 -3.19
CA HIS A 129 12.99 12.23 -3.01
C HIS A 129 13.92 12.83 -4.06
N THR A 130 14.91 13.60 -3.60
CA THR A 130 15.91 14.26 -4.43
C THR A 130 16.17 13.41 -5.65
N ASN A 131 15.91 13.97 -6.83
CA ASN A 131 16.32 13.37 -8.09
C ASN A 131 17.73 12.79 -7.87
N PRO A 132 17.96 11.47 -7.95
CA PRO A 132 19.33 10.96 -7.97
C PRO A 132 20.07 11.42 -9.25
N ALA A 133 19.40 12.15 -10.13
CA ALA A 133 19.97 12.77 -11.32
C ALA A 133 20.82 14.01 -10.98
N THR A 134 21.87 13.82 -10.19
CA THR A 134 23.15 14.56 -10.38
C THR A 134 24.37 13.84 -9.77
N LEU A 135 24.33 12.52 -9.55
CA LEU A 135 25.52 11.78 -9.11
C LEU A 135 25.91 10.72 -10.13
N GLY A 136 26.86 11.10 -10.98
CA GLY A 136 27.88 10.21 -11.50
C GLY A 136 27.42 9.04 -12.36
N ALA A 137 27.18 9.30 -13.64
CA ALA A 137 27.56 8.35 -14.68
C ALA A 137 29.11 8.29 -14.77
N ARG A 138 29.76 7.81 -13.71
CA ARG A 138 31.13 7.29 -13.73
C ARG A 138 31.14 6.18 -12.70
N GLY A 139 31.20 4.94 -13.19
CA GLY A 139 31.45 3.80 -12.34
C GLY A 139 32.84 3.97 -11.75
N ASP A 140 32.89 4.32 -10.48
CA ASP A 140 34.04 4.21 -9.59
C ASP A 140 33.47 4.23 -8.17
N ILE A 141 33.66 3.12 -7.44
CA ILE A 141 33.30 2.99 -6.03
C ILE A 141 34.25 3.90 -5.23
N PRO A 142 33.80 4.94 -4.51
CA PRO A 142 34.68 5.64 -3.59
C PRO A 142 34.77 4.82 -2.29
N ASN A 143 35.99 4.40 -1.94
CA ASN A 143 36.34 3.88 -0.63
C ASN A 143 35.86 4.86 0.46
N ALA A 144 34.99 4.40 1.36
CA ALA A 144 34.68 5.10 2.59
C ALA A 144 35.37 4.36 3.74
N GLU A 145 36.38 5.01 4.31
CA GLU A 145 37.15 4.50 5.44
C GLU A 145 36.26 4.22 6.65
N TYR A 146 36.32 2.97 7.11
CA TYR A 146 35.59 2.44 8.25
C TYR A 146 36.33 2.80 9.55
N ALA A 147 35.88 3.82 10.27
CA ALA A 147 36.36 4.11 11.62
C ALA A 147 35.57 3.30 12.66
N GLY A 148 36.16 2.22 13.15
CA GLY A 148 35.65 1.46 14.29
C GLY A 148 36.04 2.07 15.65
N SER A 149 35.18 1.88 16.66
CA SER A 149 35.60 1.45 18.02
C SER A 149 34.41 1.26 18.97
N GLN A 150 34.25 0.01 19.38
CA GLN A 150 33.87 -0.56 20.68
C GLN A 150 33.50 0.37 21.86
N LYS A 151 32.44 0.01 22.61
CA LYS A 151 32.57 -0.76 23.87
C LYS A 151 31.21 -1.18 24.46
N ALA A 152 31.14 -2.47 24.78
CA ALA A 152 30.13 -3.08 25.62
C ALA A 152 30.43 -2.83 27.11
N THR A 153 29.39 -2.61 27.91
CA THR A 153 29.41 -2.93 29.34
C THR A 153 28.06 -3.49 29.76
N SER A 154 28.13 -4.75 30.19
CA SER A 154 27.10 -5.52 30.88
C SER A 154 26.72 -4.91 32.23
N ARG A 155 25.44 -4.98 32.60
CA ARG A 155 25.06 -5.26 33.99
C ARG A 155 23.71 -5.98 34.05
N VAL A 156 23.79 -7.18 34.60
CA VAL A 156 22.71 -8.09 34.96
C VAL A 156 21.99 -7.53 36.19
N SER A 157 20.66 -7.61 36.20
CA SER A 157 19.89 -7.84 37.44
C SER A 157 18.61 -8.55 37.09
N ALA A 158 18.55 -9.80 37.53
CA ALA A 158 17.38 -10.66 37.48
C ALA A 158 16.41 -10.26 38.60
N THR A 159 15.12 -10.27 38.30
CA THR A 159 14.13 -10.55 39.33
C THR A 159 12.94 -11.27 38.71
N SER A 160 12.71 -12.45 39.27
CA SER A 160 11.74 -13.45 38.88
C SER A 160 10.34 -13.06 39.33
N THR A 161 9.36 -13.05 38.43
CA THR A 161 7.96 -13.37 38.76
C THR A 161 7.33 -14.15 37.61
N ARG A 162 7.10 -15.44 37.88
CA ARG A 162 6.29 -16.36 37.06
C ARG A 162 4.85 -15.86 37.04
N PHE A 163 4.22 -15.80 35.87
CA PHE A 163 2.77 -16.01 35.73
C PHE A 163 2.47 -16.72 34.41
N ASP A 164 1.64 -17.76 34.53
CA ASP A 164 1.37 -18.79 33.55
C ASP A 164 0.67 -18.30 32.28
N CYS A 165 1.05 -18.96 31.18
CA CYS A 165 0.50 -18.86 29.85
C CYS A 165 -0.84 -19.61 29.76
N ALA A 166 -1.90 -18.92 29.33
CA ALA A 166 -3.12 -19.55 28.84
C ALA A 166 -3.37 -19.13 27.40
N GLN A 167 -3.11 -20.09 26.50
CA GLN A 167 -3.47 -20.09 25.09
C GLN A 167 -4.95 -19.73 24.93
N THR A 168 -5.29 -18.80 24.05
CA THR A 168 -6.66 -18.73 23.52
C THR A 168 -6.66 -18.37 22.04
N THR A 169 -7.21 -19.33 21.31
CA THR A 169 -7.56 -19.36 19.91
C THR A 169 -8.55 -18.26 19.54
N ALA A 170 -8.48 -17.85 18.27
CA ALA A 170 -9.40 -16.90 17.64
C ALA A 170 -10.86 -17.41 17.66
N PRO A 171 -11.88 -16.54 17.80
CA PRO A 171 -13.23 -16.91 17.43
C PRO A 171 -13.55 -16.46 16.01
N GLU A 172 -14.12 -17.41 15.29
CA GLU A 172 -14.70 -17.32 13.95
C GLU A 172 -15.94 -16.42 13.92
N VAL A 173 -16.27 -15.98 12.71
CA VAL A 173 -17.37 -15.10 12.36
C VAL A 173 -18.65 -15.92 12.29
N ASP A 174 -19.57 -15.75 13.24
CA ASP A 174 -20.84 -16.48 13.22
C ASP A 174 -21.97 -15.66 12.60
N THR A 175 -22.60 -16.29 11.61
CA THR A 175 -23.70 -15.80 10.78
C THR A 175 -25.02 -15.85 11.52
N CYS A 176 -25.84 -14.81 11.38
CA CYS A 176 -27.14 -14.66 12.03
C CYS A 176 -28.14 -15.72 11.55
N SER A 177 -28.29 -16.81 12.31
CA SER A 177 -29.37 -17.79 12.18
C SER A 177 -30.59 -17.36 13.01
N THR A 178 -31.78 -17.61 12.46
CA THR A 178 -33.08 -17.24 13.02
C THR A 178 -33.52 -18.35 13.98
N PHE A 179 -33.85 -18.04 15.24
CA PHE A 179 -34.47 -19.00 16.16
C PHE A 179 -35.74 -18.43 16.80
N VAL A 180 -36.83 -19.20 16.67
CA VAL A 180 -38.12 -18.99 17.33
C VAL A 180 -38.11 -19.81 18.62
N ILE A 181 -38.52 -19.22 19.76
CA ILE A 181 -38.74 -19.94 21.02
C ILE A 181 -40.24 -19.88 21.34
N PRO A 182 -40.92 -21.03 21.57
CA PRO A 182 -42.32 -21.06 21.97
C PRO A 182 -42.50 -20.70 23.45
N ALA A 183 -43.67 -20.15 23.77
CA ALA A 183 -44.04 -19.65 25.08
C ALA A 183 -44.13 -20.77 26.14
N GLY A 184 -43.46 -20.55 27.28
CA GLY A 184 -43.55 -21.38 28.47
C GLY A 184 -42.94 -20.64 29.66
N ASP A 185 -43.83 -20.20 30.54
CA ASP A 185 -43.72 -19.77 31.94
C ASP A 185 -42.54 -18.95 32.47
N VAL A 186 -42.95 -17.83 33.06
CA VAL A 186 -42.18 -16.85 33.81
C VAL A 186 -41.80 -17.46 35.15
N GLU A 187 -40.53 -17.82 35.33
CA GLU A 187 -39.70 -17.45 36.48
C GLU A 187 -38.28 -18.03 36.33
N ASP A 188 -37.29 -17.21 36.69
CA ASP A 188 -35.86 -17.53 36.74
C ASP A 188 -35.02 -17.49 35.43
N ALA A 189 -35.03 -16.35 34.75
CA ALA A 189 -34.13 -16.03 33.62
C ALA A 189 -32.94 -15.13 34.01
N SER A 190 -32.41 -15.23 35.24
CA SER A 190 -31.21 -14.46 35.65
C SER A 190 -29.90 -15.26 35.53
N LYS A 191 -29.97 -16.56 35.23
CA LYS A 191 -28.81 -17.45 35.15
C LYS A 191 -28.96 -18.47 34.02
N ARG A 192 -28.74 -18.06 32.76
CA ARG A 192 -28.21 -18.90 31.66
C ARG A 192 -28.20 -18.12 30.34
N SER A 193 -27.02 -18.06 29.72
CA SER A 193 -26.70 -17.78 28.30
C SER A 193 -25.62 -16.69 28.17
N SER A 194 -24.39 -17.16 27.97
CA SER A 194 -23.14 -16.39 27.86
C SER A 194 -22.83 -15.95 26.42
N THR A 195 -23.80 -15.93 25.51
CA THR A 195 -23.57 -15.66 24.07
C THR A 195 -24.50 -14.59 23.47
N LEU A 196 -24.94 -13.62 24.27
CA LEU A 196 -25.58 -12.39 23.78
C LEU A 196 -24.63 -11.19 23.94
N PRO A 197 -24.50 -10.29 22.94
CA PRO A 197 -23.82 -9.01 23.14
C PRO A 197 -24.49 -8.28 24.30
N LYS A 198 -23.74 -7.95 25.37
CA LYS A 198 -24.28 -7.29 26.57
C LYS A 198 -25.02 -6.00 26.18
N LEU A 199 -26.36 -6.03 26.14
CA LEU A 199 -27.16 -4.81 25.98
C LEU A 199 -26.91 -3.91 27.19
N THR A 200 -26.63 -2.63 26.95
CA THR A 200 -26.48 -1.66 28.04
C THR A 200 -27.77 -1.60 28.88
N LYS A 201 -27.66 -1.29 30.18
CA LYS A 201 -28.83 -1.16 31.08
C LYS A 201 -29.92 -0.24 30.50
N ALA A 202 -29.51 0.81 29.77
CA ALA A 202 -30.43 1.72 29.09
C ALA A 202 -31.18 1.06 27.91
N HIS A 203 -30.52 0.21 27.11
CA HIS A 203 -31.20 -0.52 26.04
C HIS A 203 -32.21 -1.53 26.56
N ALA A 204 -31.86 -2.28 27.62
CA ALA A 204 -32.78 -3.22 28.26
C ALA A 204 -34.03 -2.51 28.83
N ARG A 205 -33.84 -1.38 29.51
CA ARG A 205 -34.96 -0.55 30.01
C ARG A 205 -35.87 -0.06 28.89
N ARG A 206 -35.30 0.45 27.79
CA ARG A 206 -36.07 0.89 26.61
C ARG A 206 -36.86 -0.26 25.99
N TRP A 207 -36.26 -1.44 25.91
CA TRP A 207 -36.92 -2.64 25.37
C TRP A 207 -38.08 -3.11 26.26
N ASN A 208 -37.88 -3.18 27.57
CA ASN A 208 -38.93 -3.57 28.52
C ASN A 208 -40.11 -2.59 28.51
N ALA A 209 -39.84 -1.28 28.45
CA ALA A 209 -40.89 -0.26 28.29
C ALA A 209 -41.66 -0.41 26.97
N GLN A 210 -40.95 -0.75 25.88
CA GLN A 210 -41.58 -1.03 24.59
C GLN A 210 -42.47 -2.28 24.64
N LEU A 211 -42.01 -3.35 25.29
CA LEU A 211 -42.81 -4.57 25.51
C LEU A 211 -44.07 -4.27 26.34
N ALA A 212 -43.95 -3.51 27.44
CA ALA A 212 -45.09 -3.13 28.27
C ALA A 212 -46.14 -2.33 27.48
N ARG A 213 -45.70 -1.38 26.64
CA ARG A 213 -46.59 -0.62 25.74
C ARG A 213 -47.29 -1.53 24.72
N MET A 214 -46.59 -2.51 24.15
CA MET A 214 -47.17 -3.45 23.21
C MET A 214 -48.18 -4.40 23.88
N LYS A 215 -47.93 -4.86 25.13
CA LYS A 215 -48.89 -5.64 25.91
C LYS A 215 -50.15 -4.84 26.25
N ALA A 216 -50.00 -3.59 26.69
CA ALA A 216 -51.15 -2.71 26.95
C ALA A 216 -51.96 -2.44 25.67
N ARG A 217 -51.28 -2.25 24.54
CA ARG A 217 -51.93 -2.09 23.22
C ARG A 217 -52.66 -3.37 22.78
N ALA A 218 -52.08 -4.55 23.02
CA ALA A 218 -52.71 -5.83 22.72
C ALA A 218 -54.06 -5.97 23.44
N LEU A 219 -54.09 -5.62 24.74
CA LEU A 219 -55.31 -5.61 25.55
C LEU A 219 -56.34 -4.58 25.05
N ASN A 220 -55.90 -3.36 24.72
CA ASN A 220 -56.80 -2.28 24.27
C ASN A 220 -57.40 -2.51 22.88
N GLU A 221 -56.65 -3.13 21.97
CA GLU A 221 -57.07 -3.38 20.58
C GLU A 221 -57.73 -4.75 20.39
N ASP A 222 -57.82 -5.57 21.44
CA ASP A 222 -58.23 -7.00 21.39
C ASP A 222 -57.46 -7.80 20.33
N ARG A 223 -56.14 -7.59 20.27
CA ARG A 223 -55.23 -8.26 19.31
C ARG A 223 -54.21 -9.11 20.05
N PRO A 224 -53.83 -10.29 19.55
CA PRO A 224 -52.77 -11.10 20.14
C PRO A 224 -51.45 -10.32 20.24
N PHE A 225 -50.81 -10.37 21.41
CA PHE A 225 -49.54 -9.69 21.67
C PHE A 225 -48.43 -10.17 20.71
N GLU A 226 -48.41 -11.46 20.40
CA GLU A 226 -47.49 -12.11 19.49
C GLU A 226 -47.54 -11.49 18.09
N LEU A 227 -48.74 -11.11 17.64
CA LEU A 227 -48.95 -10.49 16.33
C LEU A 227 -48.38 -9.06 16.30
N LEU A 228 -48.60 -8.27 17.36
CA LEU A 228 -47.99 -6.94 17.51
C LEU A 228 -46.46 -7.00 17.62
N LEU A 229 -45.93 -8.04 18.28
CA LEU A 229 -44.49 -8.27 18.37
C LEU A 229 -43.89 -8.58 16.99
N LYS A 230 -44.52 -9.45 16.21
CA LYS A 230 -44.10 -9.77 14.84
C LYS A 230 -44.12 -8.54 13.92
N GLU A 231 -45.18 -7.72 13.96
CA GLU A 231 -45.24 -6.45 13.24
C GLU A 231 -44.13 -5.47 13.66
N TYR A 232 -43.81 -5.43 14.96
CA TYR A 232 -42.70 -4.62 15.45
C TYR A 232 -41.36 -5.13 14.94
N GLU A 233 -41.13 -6.45 14.95
CA GLU A 233 -39.91 -7.07 14.45
C GLU A 233 -39.73 -6.82 12.96
N GLU A 234 -40.80 -6.95 12.16
CA GLU A 234 -40.78 -6.61 10.73
C GLU A 234 -40.47 -5.13 10.50
N ARG A 235 -41.13 -4.21 11.22
CA ARG A 235 -40.82 -2.77 11.14
C ARG A 235 -39.40 -2.46 11.59
N ARG A 236 -38.89 -3.16 12.62
CA ARG A 236 -37.51 -3.03 13.07
C ARG A 236 -36.56 -3.56 12.00
N ARG A 237 -36.85 -4.69 11.37
CA ARG A 237 -36.07 -5.28 10.27
C ARG A 237 -36.00 -4.34 9.08
N ARG A 238 -37.13 -3.77 8.63
CA ARG A 238 -37.18 -2.77 7.55
C ARG A 238 -36.37 -1.52 7.90
N ARG A 239 -36.57 -0.95 9.09
CA ARG A 239 -35.78 0.21 9.55
C ARG A 239 -34.28 -0.10 9.65
N LEU A 240 -33.89 -1.28 10.10
CA LEU A 240 -32.48 -1.69 10.16
C LEU A 240 -31.88 -1.88 8.76
N ALA A 241 -32.66 -2.40 7.80
CA ALA A 241 -32.25 -2.53 6.41
C ALA A 241 -32.13 -1.15 5.73
N GLU A 242 -33.10 -0.25 5.93
CA GLU A 242 -33.07 1.12 5.40
C GLU A 242 -31.89 1.93 5.96
N ASN A 243 -31.55 1.71 7.23
CA ASN A 243 -30.43 2.38 7.91
C ASN A 243 -29.13 1.56 7.85
N ALA A 244 -29.08 0.50 7.04
CA ALA A 244 -27.86 -0.28 6.88
C ALA A 244 -26.73 0.63 6.36
N PRO A 245 -25.48 0.47 6.87
CA PRO A 245 -24.36 1.24 6.39
C PRO A 245 -24.16 1.05 4.88
N LYS A 246 -24.32 2.12 4.11
CA LYS A 246 -24.13 2.08 2.66
C LYS A 246 -22.65 1.85 2.33
N GLU A 247 -22.40 0.98 1.36
CA GLU A 247 -21.07 0.69 0.84
C GLU A 247 -20.49 1.87 0.05
N LEU A 248 -19.20 1.78 -0.30
CA LEU A 248 -18.51 2.79 -1.10
C LEU A 248 -19.16 2.99 -2.47
N GLU A 249 -19.49 1.90 -3.15
CA GLU A 249 -20.04 1.87 -4.50
C GLU A 249 -21.40 2.58 -4.55
N TYR A 250 -22.21 2.48 -3.50
CA TYR A 250 -23.47 3.22 -3.41
C TYR A 250 -23.26 4.72 -3.60
N PHE A 251 -22.19 5.30 -3.03
CA PHE A 251 -21.92 6.73 -3.17
C PHE A 251 -21.36 7.06 -4.55
N LEU A 252 -20.53 6.19 -5.12
CA LEU A 252 -19.94 6.39 -6.44
C LEU A 252 -20.98 6.28 -7.56
N THR A 253 -22.03 5.46 -7.40
CA THR A 253 -23.14 5.36 -8.36
C THR A 253 -24.07 6.58 -8.34
N GLN A 254 -23.93 7.49 -7.37
CA GLN A 254 -24.67 8.77 -7.37
C GLN A 254 -24.02 9.81 -8.28
N GLU A 255 -22.79 9.58 -8.74
CA GLU A 255 -22.12 10.48 -9.67
C GLU A 255 -22.78 10.36 -11.06
N PRO A 256 -23.09 11.48 -11.72
CA PRO A 256 -23.71 11.45 -13.04
C PRO A 256 -22.77 10.82 -14.07
N THR A 257 -23.34 10.01 -14.95
CA THR A 257 -22.66 9.53 -16.16
C THR A 257 -22.85 10.53 -17.32
N LYS A 258 -22.23 10.24 -18.46
CA LYS A 258 -22.29 11.09 -19.66
C LYS A 258 -23.74 11.46 -20.02
N GLY A 259 -24.03 12.76 -20.00
CA GLY A 259 -25.35 13.33 -20.31
C GLY A 259 -26.35 13.42 -19.16
N GLN A 260 -26.01 12.96 -17.94
CA GLN A 260 -26.91 12.98 -16.78
C GLN A 260 -26.72 14.19 -15.85
N GLY A 261 -25.55 14.81 -15.85
CA GLY A 261 -25.21 15.95 -15.00
C GLY A 261 -24.53 17.05 -15.80
N LYS A 262 -24.18 18.14 -15.13
CA LYS A 262 -23.40 19.23 -15.74
C LYS A 262 -21.99 18.79 -16.15
N HIS A 263 -21.40 17.91 -15.35
CA HIS A 263 -20.11 17.27 -15.64
C HIS A 263 -20.17 15.77 -15.34
N TYR A 264 -19.21 15.01 -15.86
CA TYR A 264 -18.93 13.62 -15.46
C TYR A 264 -17.43 13.35 -15.40
N ILE A 265 -17.01 12.33 -14.66
CA ILE A 265 -15.61 11.87 -14.63
C ILE A 265 -15.51 10.53 -15.36
N GLU A 266 -14.77 10.51 -16.46
CA GLU A 266 -14.40 9.30 -17.17
C GLU A 266 -13.04 8.80 -16.65
N MET A 267 -13.03 7.59 -16.11
CA MET A 267 -11.78 6.96 -15.65
C MET A 267 -11.23 6.06 -16.74
N ARG A 268 -9.94 6.21 -17.06
CA ARG A 268 -9.23 5.36 -18.02
C ARG A 268 -8.04 4.71 -17.34
N LEU A 269 -7.91 3.39 -17.44
CA LEU A 269 -6.74 2.66 -16.98
C LEU A 269 -5.84 2.39 -18.18
N VAL A 270 -4.70 3.09 -18.26
CA VAL A 270 -3.76 2.95 -19.38
C VAL A 270 -2.45 2.33 -18.92
N ARG A 271 -1.92 1.38 -19.69
CA ARG A 271 -0.72 0.63 -19.30
C ARG A 271 0.53 1.41 -19.65
N SER A 272 1.36 1.70 -18.65
CA SER A 272 2.57 2.52 -18.81
C SER A 272 3.81 1.71 -19.19
N SER A 273 3.86 0.42 -18.82
CA SER A 273 5.04 -0.41 -19.07
C SER A 273 4.70 -1.90 -19.28
N PRO A 274 5.03 -2.46 -20.47
CA PRO A 274 5.21 -1.72 -21.73
C PRO A 274 4.04 -0.78 -22.02
N SER A 275 4.35 0.36 -22.62
CA SER A 275 3.40 1.42 -22.96
C SER A 275 2.36 0.92 -23.96
N SER A 276 1.07 1.13 -23.67
CA SER A 276 0.00 0.92 -24.64
C SER A 276 -0.16 2.12 -25.58
N ASP A 277 -0.88 1.95 -26.68
CA ASP A 277 -1.16 3.03 -27.63
C ASP A 277 -1.97 4.17 -26.97
N GLU A 278 -2.92 3.82 -26.09
CA GLU A 278 -3.69 4.80 -25.31
C GLU A 278 -2.79 5.59 -24.36
N PHE A 279 -1.82 4.93 -23.73
CA PHE A 279 -0.83 5.62 -22.88
C PHE A 279 0.00 6.60 -23.71
N ASN A 280 0.53 6.16 -24.85
CA ASN A 280 1.34 7.01 -25.73
C ASN A 280 0.54 8.21 -26.26
N SER A 281 -0.73 8.01 -26.62
CA SER A 281 -1.61 9.10 -27.11
C SER A 281 -1.91 10.17 -26.06
N THR A 282 -1.76 9.85 -24.77
CA THR A 282 -2.08 10.75 -23.65
C THR A 282 -0.82 11.24 -22.90
N LEU A 283 0.37 10.81 -23.33
CA LEU A 283 1.63 11.05 -22.63
C LEU A 283 1.95 12.54 -22.43
N ASP A 284 1.84 13.34 -23.50
CA ASP A 284 2.12 14.78 -23.43
C ASP A 284 1.11 15.50 -22.51
N THR A 285 -0.19 15.25 -22.68
CA THR A 285 -1.25 15.79 -21.81
C THR A 285 -1.00 15.46 -20.34
N SER A 286 -0.58 14.23 -20.06
CA SER A 286 -0.23 13.76 -18.72
C SER A 286 0.99 14.48 -18.15
N TYR A 287 2.02 14.67 -18.98
CA TYR A 287 3.22 15.43 -18.61
C TYR A 287 2.92 16.90 -18.31
N GLN A 288 2.11 17.58 -19.13
CA GLN A 288 1.73 18.98 -18.89
C GLN A 288 0.97 19.12 -17.56
N LEU A 289 0.10 18.16 -17.23
CA LEU A 289 -0.58 18.11 -15.94
C LEU A 289 0.41 17.92 -14.78
N TYR A 290 1.36 16.98 -14.92
CA TYR A 290 2.43 16.79 -13.94
C TYR A 290 3.24 18.05 -13.72
N LYS A 291 3.67 18.73 -14.79
CA LYS A 291 4.44 19.98 -14.73
C LYS A 291 3.66 21.08 -14.00
N LYS A 292 2.38 21.28 -14.36
CA LYS A 292 1.50 22.24 -13.65
C LYS A 292 1.42 21.92 -12.15
N TYR A 293 1.26 20.64 -11.82
CA TYR A 293 1.17 20.18 -10.44
C TYR A 293 2.48 20.42 -9.66
N GLN A 294 3.65 20.06 -10.22
CA GLN A 294 4.93 20.28 -9.56
C GLN A 294 5.19 21.77 -9.28
N VAL A 295 5.02 22.62 -10.29
CA VAL A 295 5.24 24.07 -10.12
C VAL A 295 4.28 24.68 -9.10
N THR A 296 2.99 24.31 -9.14
CA THR A 296 1.98 24.97 -8.29
C THR A 296 1.94 24.43 -6.86
N VAL A 297 2.12 23.10 -6.70
CA VAL A 297 1.94 22.42 -5.40
C VAL A 297 3.26 22.18 -4.69
N HIS A 298 4.36 21.99 -5.43
CA HIS A 298 5.69 21.76 -4.89
C HIS A 298 6.60 22.97 -4.96
N GLY A 299 6.29 23.96 -5.81
CA GLY A 299 7.15 25.12 -6.01
C GLY A 299 8.45 24.76 -6.74
N ASP A 300 8.45 23.63 -7.45
CA ASP A 300 9.59 23.22 -8.28
C ASP A 300 9.77 24.21 -9.44
N GLU A 301 11.02 24.44 -9.84
CA GLU A 301 11.31 25.30 -10.97
C GLU A 301 10.77 24.68 -12.28
N PRO A 302 10.08 25.45 -13.15
CA PRO A 302 9.48 24.92 -14.38
C PRO A 302 10.47 24.20 -15.31
N ASP A 303 11.74 24.61 -15.30
CA ASP A 303 12.81 24.04 -16.13
C ASP A 303 13.37 22.74 -15.55
N GLU A 304 13.17 22.46 -14.26
CA GLU A 304 13.52 21.18 -13.63
C GLU A 304 12.46 20.10 -13.89
N CYS A 305 11.22 20.52 -14.16
CA CYS A 305 10.07 19.67 -14.43
C CYS A 305 10.04 19.16 -15.89
N THR A 306 11.12 18.49 -16.33
CA THR A 306 11.31 18.02 -17.71
C THR A 306 10.56 16.71 -18.03
N MET A 307 10.32 16.45 -19.32
CA MET A 307 9.72 15.19 -19.80
C MET A 307 10.60 14.00 -19.43
N GLU A 308 11.91 14.16 -19.44
CA GLU A 308 12.87 13.13 -19.04
C GLU A 308 12.75 12.80 -17.55
N CYS A 309 12.64 13.81 -16.68
CA CYS A 309 12.40 13.62 -15.24
C CYS A 309 11.07 12.91 -15.00
N PHE A 310 9.99 13.39 -15.63
CA PHE A 310 8.66 12.77 -15.56
C PHE A 310 8.70 11.31 -16.01
N THR A 311 9.32 11.04 -17.16
CA THR A 311 9.43 9.70 -17.74
C THR A 311 10.23 8.78 -16.83
N ARG A 312 11.36 9.25 -16.30
CA ARG A 312 12.22 8.48 -15.39
C ARG A 312 11.50 8.16 -14.08
N PHE A 313 10.70 9.08 -13.55
CA PHE A 313 10.10 8.94 -12.22
C PHE A 313 8.76 8.21 -12.22
N LEU A 314 7.90 8.49 -13.21
CA LEU A 314 6.48 8.08 -13.22
C LEU A 314 6.08 7.17 -14.38
N VAL A 315 6.88 7.07 -15.44
CA VAL A 315 6.51 6.28 -16.64
C VAL A 315 7.28 4.97 -16.70
N LYS A 316 8.62 5.03 -16.64
CA LYS A 316 9.45 3.83 -16.71
C LYS A 316 9.15 2.90 -15.54
N SER A 317 9.07 1.60 -15.80
CA SER A 317 8.88 0.60 -14.75
C SER A 317 9.78 -0.60 -14.98
N PRO A 318 10.40 -1.17 -13.93
CA PRO A 318 11.15 -2.41 -14.02
C PRO A 318 10.24 -3.64 -14.01
N LEU A 319 8.93 -3.46 -13.79
CA LEU A 319 8.00 -4.54 -13.49
C LEU A 319 7.74 -5.41 -14.73
N VAL A 320 7.95 -6.71 -14.55
CA VAL A 320 7.66 -7.75 -15.53
C VAL A 320 6.81 -8.86 -14.91
N SER A 321 6.04 -9.56 -15.73
CA SER A 321 5.29 -10.74 -15.30
C SER A 321 6.24 -11.84 -14.80
N ASP A 322 5.76 -12.65 -13.86
CA ASP A 322 6.55 -13.78 -13.33
C ASP A 322 6.74 -14.88 -14.38
N ASN A 323 5.72 -15.08 -15.24
CA ASN A 323 5.77 -16.00 -16.38
C ASN A 323 5.43 -15.28 -17.69
N GLU A 324 6.05 -15.69 -18.79
CA GLU A 324 5.70 -15.20 -20.13
C GLU A 324 4.29 -15.62 -20.56
N ALA A 325 3.71 -16.66 -19.96
CA ALA A 325 2.33 -17.08 -20.22
C ALA A 325 1.26 -16.16 -19.60
N ASP A 326 1.64 -15.29 -18.65
CA ASP A 326 0.75 -14.32 -17.99
C ASP A 326 0.59 -13.01 -18.81
N LEU A 327 0.90 -13.05 -20.11
CA LEU A 327 0.80 -11.92 -21.03
C LEU A 327 -0.67 -11.53 -21.29
N PRO A 328 -0.95 -10.24 -21.58
CA PRO A 328 -2.28 -9.61 -21.49
C PRO A 328 -3.36 -10.10 -22.49
N ASN A 329 -3.12 -11.14 -23.28
CA ASN A 329 -3.95 -11.45 -24.45
C ASN A 329 -5.06 -12.49 -24.23
N THR A 330 -5.39 -12.85 -22.99
CA THR A 330 -6.34 -13.95 -22.74
C THR A 330 -7.48 -13.65 -21.75
N SER A 331 -7.53 -12.48 -21.09
CA SER A 331 -8.60 -12.19 -20.11
C SER A 331 -9.12 -10.76 -20.14
N ASN A 332 -10.41 -10.60 -19.79
CA ASN A 332 -11.05 -9.30 -19.55
C ASN A 332 -10.52 -8.58 -18.30
N ALA A 333 -9.52 -9.14 -17.61
CA ALA A 333 -8.92 -8.58 -16.42
C ALA A 333 -7.61 -7.85 -16.77
N PRO A 334 -7.26 -6.74 -16.09
CA PRO A 334 -5.95 -6.12 -16.27
C PRO A 334 -4.83 -7.10 -15.94
N SER A 335 -3.75 -7.09 -16.73
CA SER A 335 -2.52 -7.81 -16.38
C SER A 335 -1.80 -7.15 -15.19
N LEU A 336 -0.93 -7.88 -14.49
CA LEU A 336 -0.06 -7.29 -13.47
C LEU A 336 0.95 -6.33 -14.10
N GLY A 337 1.36 -5.29 -13.37
CA GLY A 337 2.32 -4.28 -13.83
C GLY A 337 1.91 -2.84 -13.52
N SER A 338 2.46 -1.89 -14.28
CA SER A 338 2.34 -0.46 -13.99
C SER A 338 1.37 0.26 -14.92
N TYR A 339 0.50 1.07 -14.33
CA TYR A 339 -0.57 1.78 -15.03
C TYR A 339 -0.66 3.24 -14.57
N HIS A 340 -1.21 4.07 -15.45
CA HIS A 340 -1.73 5.39 -15.08
C HIS A 340 -3.26 5.30 -15.08
N GLN A 341 -3.88 5.48 -13.93
CA GLN A 341 -5.32 5.66 -13.79
C GLN A 341 -5.64 7.14 -13.99
N GLN A 342 -6.20 7.47 -15.14
CA GLN A 342 -6.47 8.83 -15.58
C GLN A 342 -7.92 9.23 -15.27
N TYR A 343 -8.13 10.46 -14.79
CA TYR A 343 -9.44 11.01 -14.48
C TYR A 343 -9.74 12.18 -15.43
N TRP A 344 -10.64 11.95 -16.38
CA TRP A 344 -11.01 12.91 -17.43
C TRP A 344 -12.35 13.56 -17.10
N LEU A 345 -12.35 14.87 -16.89
CA LEU A 345 -13.57 15.65 -16.77
C LEU A 345 -14.20 15.82 -18.16
N ASP A 346 -15.45 15.39 -18.27
CA ASP A 346 -16.26 15.41 -19.48
C ASP A 346 -15.65 14.67 -20.67
N GLY A 347 -14.75 13.72 -20.41
CA GLY A 347 -13.99 12.98 -21.42
C GLY A 347 -12.96 13.81 -22.18
N VAL A 348 -12.79 15.10 -21.83
CA VAL A 348 -11.97 16.08 -22.57
C VAL A 348 -10.79 16.57 -21.77
N LYS A 349 -10.97 16.97 -20.50
CA LYS A 349 -9.89 17.57 -19.69
C LYS A 349 -9.35 16.56 -18.67
N LEU A 350 -8.06 16.23 -18.77
CA LEU A 350 -7.39 15.42 -17.76
C LEU A 350 -7.17 16.23 -16.47
N ILE A 351 -7.81 15.82 -15.37
CA ILE A 351 -7.78 16.55 -14.09
C ILE A 351 -6.97 15.84 -13.00
N ALA A 352 -6.70 14.55 -13.11
CA ALA A 352 -5.83 13.80 -12.22
C ALA A 352 -5.27 12.55 -12.89
N VAL A 353 -4.11 12.09 -12.40
CA VAL A 353 -3.51 10.81 -12.76
C VAL A 353 -2.94 10.13 -11.52
N GLY A 354 -3.47 8.95 -11.21
CA GLY A 354 -2.89 8.03 -10.23
C GLY A 354 -1.90 7.09 -10.93
N VAL A 355 -0.64 7.13 -10.53
CA VAL A 355 0.38 6.15 -10.93
C VAL A 355 0.26 4.96 -10.00
N ILE A 356 -0.11 3.81 -10.54
CA ILE A 356 -0.45 2.62 -9.75
C ILE A 356 0.28 1.38 -10.27
N ASP A 357 0.56 0.46 -9.36
CA ASP A 357 1.01 -0.90 -9.69
C ASP A 357 -0.06 -1.91 -9.30
N ILE A 358 -0.42 -2.79 -10.23
CA ILE A 358 -1.25 -3.96 -9.95
C ILE A 358 -0.30 -5.14 -9.71
N LEU A 359 -0.28 -5.65 -8.49
CA LEU A 359 0.61 -6.71 -8.01
C LEU A 359 -0.20 -7.91 -7.53
N PRO A 360 0.42 -9.10 -7.33
CA PRO A 360 -0.32 -10.33 -7.01
C PRO A 360 -1.26 -10.26 -5.80
N ARG A 361 -1.00 -9.35 -4.85
CA ARG A 361 -1.81 -9.22 -3.63
C ARG A 361 -2.47 -7.86 -3.45
N CYS A 362 -2.11 -6.87 -4.27
CA CYS A 362 -2.58 -5.52 -4.05
C CYS A 362 -2.53 -4.62 -5.28
N LEU A 363 -3.35 -3.58 -5.23
CA LEU A 363 -3.08 -2.34 -5.95
C LEU A 363 -2.22 -1.44 -5.06
N SER A 364 -1.09 -0.99 -5.59
CA SER A 364 -0.17 -0.06 -4.93
C SER A 364 -0.29 1.33 -5.54
N SER A 365 -0.69 2.31 -4.73
CA SER A 365 -0.69 3.73 -5.12
C SER A 365 0.73 4.28 -4.98
N VAL A 366 1.37 4.56 -6.12
CA VAL A 366 2.78 4.99 -6.20
C VAL A 366 2.86 6.50 -6.08
N TYR A 367 2.08 7.22 -6.89
CA TYR A 367 2.10 8.68 -6.94
C TYR A 367 0.77 9.23 -7.49
N LEU A 368 0.42 10.45 -7.12
CA LEU A 368 -0.75 11.15 -7.64
C LEU A 368 -0.36 12.60 -7.95
N TYR A 369 -0.73 13.06 -9.14
CA TYR A 369 -0.69 14.46 -9.54
C TYR A 369 -2.02 14.85 -10.17
N TYR A 370 -2.40 16.11 -10.01
CA TYR A 370 -3.72 16.60 -10.39
C TYR A 370 -3.70 18.08 -10.74
N ASP A 371 -4.76 18.55 -11.40
CA ASP A 371 -4.91 19.95 -11.78
C ASP A 371 -5.28 20.76 -10.52
N PRO A 372 -4.42 21.68 -10.04
CA PRO A 372 -4.66 22.45 -8.82
C PRO A 372 -5.97 23.25 -8.83
N ASP A 373 -6.50 23.58 -10.02
CA ASP A 373 -7.77 24.28 -10.19
C ASP A 373 -8.96 23.46 -9.65
N TYR A 374 -8.81 22.13 -9.55
CA TYR A 374 -9.79 21.20 -9.00
C TYR A 374 -9.44 20.71 -7.59
N SER A 375 -8.51 21.37 -6.90
CA SER A 375 -8.12 21.02 -5.52
C SER A 375 -9.30 20.97 -4.53
N PHE A 376 -10.37 21.72 -4.79
CA PHE A 376 -11.61 21.70 -4.00
C PHE A 376 -12.35 20.34 -4.03
N LEU A 377 -12.06 19.49 -5.02
CA LEU A 377 -12.55 18.10 -5.09
C LEU A 377 -11.69 17.13 -4.27
N HIS A 378 -10.58 17.60 -3.71
CA HIS A 378 -9.67 16.83 -2.87
C HIS A 378 -9.27 15.50 -3.49
N LEU A 379 -8.72 15.63 -4.70
CA LEU A 379 -8.42 14.53 -5.62
C LEU A 379 -7.49 13.47 -4.99
N GLY A 380 -6.67 13.84 -4.00
CA GLY A 380 -5.88 12.91 -3.17
C GLY A 380 -6.69 11.81 -2.49
N THR A 381 -7.76 12.17 -1.80
CA THR A 381 -8.60 11.17 -1.11
C THR A 381 -9.65 10.60 -2.05
N TYR A 382 -10.14 11.40 -2.99
CA TYR A 382 -11.08 10.90 -3.99
C TYR A 382 -10.47 9.80 -4.87
N SER A 383 -9.22 9.96 -5.34
CA SER A 383 -8.53 8.93 -6.11
C SER A 383 -8.32 7.67 -5.28
N ALA A 384 -7.93 7.78 -4.01
CA ALA A 384 -7.76 6.63 -3.12
C ALA A 384 -9.08 5.86 -2.90
N LEU A 385 -10.22 6.57 -2.81
CA LEU A 385 -11.54 5.93 -2.76
C LEU A 385 -11.90 5.26 -4.10
N ARG A 386 -11.54 5.85 -5.24
CA ARG A 386 -11.74 5.25 -6.56
C ARG A 386 -10.85 4.02 -6.78
N GLU A 387 -9.59 4.06 -6.37
CA GLU A 387 -8.66 2.93 -6.37
C GLU A 387 -9.16 1.79 -5.47
N LEU A 388 -9.70 2.09 -4.28
CA LEU A 388 -10.35 1.09 -3.43
C LEU A 388 -11.56 0.43 -4.09
N ALA A 389 -12.42 1.23 -4.73
CA ALA A 389 -13.57 0.70 -5.45
C ALA A 389 -13.12 -0.20 -6.61
N PHE A 390 -12.06 0.18 -7.31
CA PHE A 390 -11.47 -0.61 -8.39
C PHE A 390 -10.90 -1.94 -7.87
N VAL A 391 -10.21 -1.95 -6.73
CA VAL A 391 -9.76 -3.21 -6.09
C VAL A 391 -10.96 -4.10 -5.74
N ARG A 392 -12.03 -3.55 -5.18
CA ARG A 392 -13.24 -4.32 -4.84
C ARG A 392 -13.93 -4.88 -6.08
N ASP A 393 -13.93 -4.13 -7.18
CA ASP A 393 -14.47 -4.59 -8.47
C ASP A 393 -13.67 -5.80 -9.00
N LEU A 394 -12.33 -5.71 -9.04
CA LEU A 394 -11.48 -6.83 -9.44
C LEU A 394 -11.68 -8.06 -8.55
N ILE A 395 -11.83 -7.89 -7.24
CA ILE A 395 -12.13 -9.00 -6.31
C ILE A 395 -13.47 -9.66 -6.63
N ARG A 396 -14.51 -8.86 -6.86
CA ARG A 396 -15.85 -9.39 -7.14
C ARG A 396 -15.93 -10.08 -8.50
N THR A 397 -15.22 -9.56 -9.49
CA THR A 397 -15.27 -10.04 -10.87
C THR A 397 -14.31 -11.18 -11.15
N HIS A 398 -13.13 -11.19 -10.50
CA HIS A 398 -12.04 -12.13 -10.79
C HIS A 398 -11.45 -12.84 -9.56
N GLY A 399 -11.90 -12.50 -8.35
CA GLY A 399 -11.45 -13.14 -7.13
C GLY A 399 -11.88 -14.61 -7.00
N PRO A 400 -11.44 -15.29 -5.94
CA PRO A 400 -11.64 -16.75 -5.77
C PRO A 400 -13.11 -17.17 -5.67
N THR A 401 -13.99 -16.26 -5.25
CA THR A 401 -15.45 -16.51 -5.12
C THR A 401 -16.26 -15.93 -6.29
N SER A 402 -15.60 -15.42 -7.33
CA SER A 402 -16.27 -14.84 -8.50
C SER A 402 -16.79 -15.91 -9.45
N VAL A 403 -17.64 -15.52 -10.41
CA VAL A 403 -18.15 -16.41 -11.46
C VAL A 403 -17.04 -16.86 -12.42
N SER A 404 -16.00 -16.04 -12.58
CA SER A 404 -14.86 -16.34 -13.46
C SER A 404 -13.54 -16.01 -12.74
N PRO A 405 -13.13 -16.85 -11.76
CA PRO A 405 -11.90 -16.63 -11.01
C PRO A 405 -10.68 -16.61 -11.92
N HIS A 406 -9.80 -15.65 -11.69
CA HIS A 406 -8.56 -15.52 -12.43
C HIS A 406 -7.38 -15.83 -11.50
N PRO A 407 -6.41 -16.69 -11.90
CA PRO A 407 -5.28 -17.09 -11.05
C PRO A 407 -4.51 -15.91 -10.44
N LEU A 408 -4.32 -14.83 -11.22
CA LEU A 408 -3.64 -13.61 -10.77
C LEU A 408 -4.32 -12.88 -9.59
N TYR A 409 -5.63 -13.07 -9.39
CA TYR A 409 -6.43 -12.32 -8.42
C TYR A 409 -6.87 -13.15 -7.21
N VAL A 410 -6.37 -14.39 -7.07
CA VAL A 410 -6.72 -15.30 -5.96
C VAL A 410 -6.38 -14.71 -4.59
N HIS A 411 -5.28 -13.96 -4.49
CA HIS A 411 -4.80 -13.37 -3.23
C HIS A 411 -4.86 -11.83 -3.22
N PHE A 412 -5.60 -11.24 -4.16
CA PHE A 412 -5.69 -9.79 -4.34
C PHE A 412 -6.74 -9.21 -3.39
N ASP A 413 -6.34 -8.72 -2.22
CA ASP A 413 -7.30 -8.28 -1.18
C ASP A 413 -7.01 -6.88 -0.60
N SER A 414 -5.89 -6.30 -0.98
CA SER A 414 -5.32 -5.15 -0.29
C SER A 414 -5.12 -3.95 -1.21
N TYR A 415 -5.28 -2.76 -0.62
CA TYR A 415 -4.94 -1.49 -1.23
C TYR A 415 -3.77 -0.84 -0.48
N TYR A 416 -2.63 -0.66 -1.14
CA TYR A 416 -1.41 -0.13 -0.53
C TYR A 416 -1.31 1.36 -0.81
N MET A 417 -1.31 2.17 0.25
CA MET A 417 -1.33 3.64 0.14
C MET A 417 0.08 4.25 0.26
N GLY A 418 1.12 3.48 -0.06
CA GLY A 418 2.51 3.91 0.13
C GLY A 418 2.93 3.93 1.60
N TYR A 419 3.49 5.04 2.07
CA TYR A 419 3.92 5.20 3.46
C TYR A 419 2.91 5.96 4.32
N TYR A 420 2.89 5.61 5.61
CA TYR A 420 2.34 6.35 6.72
C TYR A 420 3.48 6.97 7.52
N ILE A 421 3.37 8.27 7.79
CA ILE A 421 4.35 9.04 8.58
C ILE A 421 3.57 9.83 9.61
N ARG A 422 3.77 9.51 10.89
CA ARG A 422 2.99 10.05 12.01
C ARG A 422 3.06 11.57 12.11
N SER A 423 4.25 12.13 11.85
CA SER A 423 4.56 13.56 11.96
C SER A 423 4.22 14.38 10.71
N CYS A 424 3.77 13.74 9.62
CA CYS A 424 3.47 14.43 8.36
C CYS A 424 1.96 14.37 8.08
N PRO A 425 1.24 15.51 8.17
CA PRO A 425 -0.21 15.56 7.90
C PRO A 425 -0.60 14.89 6.58
N LYS A 426 0.13 15.19 5.49
CA LYS A 426 -0.05 14.61 4.14
C LYS A 426 0.06 13.09 4.07
N MET A 427 0.70 12.45 5.04
CA MET A 427 0.90 11.01 5.06
C MET A 427 0.11 10.34 6.19
N SER A 428 -0.35 11.13 7.17
CA SER A 428 -1.06 10.63 8.34
C SER A 428 -2.55 10.33 8.09
N TYR A 429 -3.19 11.01 7.13
CA TYR A 429 -4.61 10.82 6.80
C TYR A 429 -4.93 9.37 6.39
N LYS A 430 -3.96 8.63 5.85
CA LYS A 430 -4.10 7.24 5.40
C LYS A 430 -4.55 6.29 6.53
N ALA A 431 -4.29 6.63 7.79
CA ALA A 431 -4.80 5.89 8.95
C ALA A 431 -6.34 5.96 9.10
N GLN A 432 -7.01 6.87 8.40
CA GLN A 432 -8.48 7.03 8.43
C GLN A 432 -9.20 6.01 7.53
N PHE A 433 -8.47 5.31 6.66
CA PHE A 433 -9.01 4.20 5.87
C PHE A 433 -9.08 2.97 6.77
N HIS A 434 -10.27 2.39 6.96
CA HIS A 434 -10.47 1.32 7.92
C HIS A 434 -11.23 0.13 7.31
N PRO A 435 -10.79 -1.13 7.57
CA PRO A 435 -9.63 -1.49 8.39
C PRO A 435 -8.29 -1.32 7.66
N SER A 436 -7.30 -0.75 8.34
CA SER A 436 -5.94 -0.57 7.85
C SER A 436 -4.90 -1.12 8.82
N TYR A 437 -3.73 -1.44 8.27
CA TYR A 437 -2.64 -2.12 8.95
C TYR A 437 -1.31 -1.43 8.61
N LEU A 438 -0.42 -1.34 9.59
CA LEU A 438 0.99 -1.00 9.35
C LEU A 438 1.83 -2.27 9.40
N ALA A 439 2.78 -2.39 8.48
CA ALA A 439 3.82 -3.40 8.59
C ALA A 439 4.78 -3.02 9.73
N CYS A 440 5.07 -3.96 10.63
CA CYS A 440 6.14 -3.79 11.61
C CYS A 440 7.46 -3.52 10.87
N PRO A 441 8.23 -2.46 11.21
CA PRO A 441 9.43 -2.10 10.48
C PRO A 441 10.57 -3.13 10.59
N GLU A 442 10.48 -4.07 11.53
CA GLU A 442 11.52 -5.08 11.80
C GLU A 442 11.13 -6.48 11.37
N THR A 443 9.87 -6.87 11.55
CA THR A 443 9.37 -8.23 11.27
C THR A 443 8.44 -8.31 10.06
N TYR A 444 7.97 -7.15 9.57
CA TYR A 444 7.02 -7.02 8.45
C TYR A 444 5.65 -7.67 8.69
N ILE A 445 5.36 -8.06 9.94
CA ILE A 445 4.03 -8.50 10.37
C ILE A 445 3.07 -7.32 10.30
N TRP A 446 1.90 -7.54 9.71
CA TRP A 446 0.84 -6.55 9.60
C TRP A 446 0.08 -6.42 10.93
N VAL A 447 0.13 -5.24 11.53
CA VAL A 447 -0.53 -4.94 12.82
C VAL A 447 -1.61 -3.88 12.59
N PRO A 448 -2.82 -4.02 13.18
CA PRO A 448 -3.89 -3.02 13.02
C PRO A 448 -3.40 -1.62 13.37
N VAL A 449 -3.70 -0.64 12.51
CA VAL A 449 -3.23 0.76 12.66
C VAL A 449 -3.52 1.31 14.05
N LYS A 450 -4.70 1.03 14.63
CA LYS A 450 -5.07 1.48 15.98
C LYS A 450 -4.05 1.08 17.05
N SER A 451 -3.58 -0.17 17.02
CA SER A 451 -2.57 -0.68 17.96
C SER A 451 -1.20 -0.06 17.70
N CYS A 452 -0.85 0.18 16.44
CA CYS A 452 0.40 0.83 16.07
C CYS A 452 0.44 2.29 16.54
N LEU A 453 -0.67 3.03 16.42
CA LEU A 453 -0.75 4.42 16.88
C LEU A 453 -0.53 4.53 18.39
N GLN A 454 -1.12 3.62 19.18
CA GLN A 454 -0.90 3.57 20.64
C GLN A 454 0.58 3.34 21.00
N ARG A 455 1.28 2.51 20.21
CA ARG A 455 2.72 2.27 20.39
C ARG A 455 3.56 3.46 19.97
N LEU A 456 3.19 4.16 18.89
CA LEU A 456 3.89 5.38 18.44
C LEU A 456 3.71 6.53 19.43
N ASP A 457 2.51 6.72 19.96
CA ASP A 457 2.22 7.79 20.93
C ASP A 457 2.95 7.54 22.27
N SER A 458 3.21 6.27 22.63
CA SER A 458 4.00 5.88 23.80
C SER A 458 5.52 5.83 23.55
N ALA A 459 5.98 5.96 22.29
CA ALA A 459 7.40 5.80 21.96
C ALA A 459 8.21 7.02 22.44
N PRO A 460 9.44 6.83 22.95
CA PRO A 460 10.31 7.93 23.34
C PRO A 460 10.50 8.93 22.19
N GLY A 461 10.10 10.18 22.42
CA GLY A 461 10.16 11.26 21.42
C GLY A 461 9.23 11.07 20.21
N GLY A 462 8.30 10.10 20.23
CA GLY A 462 7.35 9.83 19.15
C GLY A 462 7.99 9.47 17.80
N LYS A 463 9.28 9.11 17.78
CA LYS A 463 10.05 8.93 16.54
C LYS A 463 9.81 7.55 15.92
N TYR A 464 10.22 6.49 16.62
CA TYR A 464 10.24 5.12 16.10
C TYR A 464 9.57 4.15 17.06
N ALA A 465 8.69 3.30 16.54
CA ALA A 465 8.13 2.16 17.26
C ALA A 465 8.20 0.87 16.44
N ARG A 466 8.51 -0.22 17.12
CA ARG A 466 8.28 -1.61 16.67
C ARG A 466 6.83 -2.00 17.01
N PHE A 467 6.15 -2.68 16.10
CA PHE A 467 4.72 -3.01 16.27
C PHE A 467 4.43 -4.45 16.67
N SER A 468 5.28 -5.40 16.30
CA SER A 468 5.15 -6.80 16.70
C SER A 468 5.74 -7.05 18.09
N ASP A 469 5.43 -8.20 18.68
CA ASP A 469 6.03 -8.67 19.93
C ASP A 469 7.54 -8.82 19.80
N GLU A 470 8.25 -8.73 20.94
CA GLU A 470 9.72 -8.77 20.97
C GLU A 470 10.28 -10.12 20.50
N SER A 471 9.56 -11.22 20.76
CA SER A 471 9.92 -12.56 20.32
C SER A 471 9.73 -12.81 18.82
N ALA A 472 8.94 -11.97 18.13
CA ALA A 472 8.69 -12.15 16.71
C ALA A 472 9.94 -11.83 15.87
N THR A 473 10.18 -12.61 14.83
CA THR A 473 11.28 -12.39 13.89
C THR A 473 10.74 -12.26 12.47
N ASP A 474 11.55 -11.69 11.58
CA ASP A 474 11.26 -11.70 10.14
C ASP A 474 11.40 -13.14 9.62
N ILE A 475 10.27 -13.80 9.32
CA ILE A 475 10.22 -15.18 8.79
C ILE A 475 10.87 -15.33 7.41
N HIS A 476 11.17 -14.22 6.75
CA HIS A 476 11.82 -14.16 5.46
C HIS A 476 13.26 -13.63 5.56
N ALA A 477 13.78 -13.41 6.77
CA ALA A 477 15.18 -13.10 6.97
C ALA A 477 16.07 -14.28 6.56
N ILE A 478 17.30 -13.98 6.20
CA ILE A 478 18.36 -14.99 6.08
C ILE A 478 18.74 -15.40 7.50
N SER A 479 18.42 -16.63 7.90
CA SER A 479 18.69 -17.16 9.25
C SER A 479 20.18 -17.11 9.58
N GLN A 480 20.53 -16.64 10.78
CA GLN A 480 21.86 -16.88 11.33
C GLN A 480 21.88 -18.23 12.06
N PRO A 481 22.97 -19.02 11.99
CA PRO A 481 24.25 -18.69 11.35
C PRO A 481 24.40 -19.49 10.06
N LEU A 482 23.93 -18.97 8.92
CA LEU A 482 24.54 -19.43 7.67
C LEU A 482 26.03 -19.06 7.73
N ASP A 483 26.89 -20.04 7.59
CA ASP A 483 28.33 -19.79 7.47
C ASP A 483 28.55 -18.78 6.34
N PRO A 484 29.42 -17.76 6.51
CA PRO A 484 29.61 -16.75 5.48
C PRO A 484 29.98 -17.34 4.11
N ILE A 485 30.68 -18.49 4.05
CA ILE A 485 31.03 -19.15 2.79
C ILE A 485 29.77 -19.75 2.14
N ASP A 486 28.91 -20.40 2.93
CA ASP A 486 27.64 -20.95 2.44
C ASP A 486 26.69 -19.86 1.91
N LEU A 487 26.70 -18.69 2.56
CA LEU A 487 25.95 -17.54 2.08
C LEU A 487 26.49 -17.04 0.74
N ASP A 488 27.81 -16.91 0.62
CA ASP A 488 28.46 -16.42 -0.60
C ASP A 488 28.23 -17.37 -1.80
N GLY A 489 28.18 -18.68 -1.54
CA GLY A 489 27.87 -19.69 -2.55
C GLY A 489 26.43 -19.63 -3.07
N LYS A 490 25.51 -18.98 -2.36
CA LYS A 490 24.09 -18.86 -2.73
C LYS A 490 23.73 -17.51 -3.35
N ILE A 491 24.53 -16.47 -3.12
CA ILE A 491 24.28 -15.15 -3.70
C ILE A 491 24.73 -15.19 -5.16
N VAL A 492 23.78 -15.08 -6.09
CA VAL A 492 24.07 -15.07 -7.52
C VAL A 492 24.27 -13.64 -8.01
N CYS A 493 25.37 -13.42 -8.73
CA CYS A 493 25.75 -12.12 -9.28
C CYS A 493 25.95 -12.21 -10.80
N ARG A 494 25.87 -11.06 -11.47
CA ARG A 494 26.18 -10.89 -12.89
C ARG A 494 27.11 -9.69 -13.08
N ILE A 495 28.13 -9.85 -13.92
CA ILE A 495 29.05 -8.77 -14.28
C ILE A 495 28.48 -8.04 -15.50
N SER A 496 28.26 -6.74 -15.38
CA SER A 496 27.83 -5.89 -16.49
C SER A 496 29.02 -5.64 -17.42
N SER A 497 28.90 -6.01 -18.70
CA SER A 497 29.93 -5.67 -19.70
C SER A 497 29.83 -4.19 -20.08
N ASP A 498 30.78 -3.36 -19.64
CA ASP A 498 30.83 -1.97 -20.08
C ASP A 498 31.15 -1.87 -21.58
N ARG A 499 30.66 -0.80 -22.23
CA ARG A 499 30.49 -0.58 -23.68
C ARG A 499 31.72 -0.80 -24.61
N ARG A 500 32.88 -1.20 -24.11
CA ARG A 500 34.15 -1.27 -24.87
C ARG A 500 34.45 -2.60 -25.56
N ARG A 501 33.71 -3.69 -25.30
CA ARG A 501 34.07 -5.04 -25.77
C ARG A 501 33.06 -5.73 -26.69
N ARG A 502 32.45 -5.01 -27.63
CA ARG A 502 31.52 -5.58 -28.63
C ARG A 502 31.84 -5.19 -30.08
N GLN A 503 33.04 -5.54 -30.53
CA GLN A 503 33.29 -5.68 -31.98
C GLN A 503 33.54 -7.12 -32.40
N ARG A 504 33.44 -8.12 -31.51
CA ARG A 504 33.57 -9.52 -31.89
C ARG A 504 32.54 -10.35 -31.15
N GLU A 505 31.99 -11.31 -31.87
CA GLU A 505 31.05 -12.35 -31.44
C GLU A 505 29.56 -11.97 -31.48
N ARG A 506 29.03 -12.00 -32.71
CA ARG A 506 27.64 -12.35 -32.99
C ARG A 506 27.58 -13.86 -33.22
N LEU A 507 26.94 -14.59 -32.33
CA LEU A 507 26.21 -15.84 -32.59
C LEU A 507 25.38 -16.22 -31.35
N ALA A 508 24.23 -16.84 -31.60
CA ALA A 508 23.28 -17.45 -30.66
C ALA A 508 22.16 -16.58 -30.03
N SER A 509 21.04 -17.27 -29.86
CA SER A 509 19.65 -16.86 -29.68
C SER A 509 19.27 -16.71 -28.20
N GLU A 510 19.67 -15.58 -27.60
CA GLU A 510 19.11 -15.14 -26.31
C GLU A 510 18.38 -13.80 -26.46
N PRO A 511 17.36 -13.52 -25.63
CA PRO A 511 16.66 -12.23 -25.61
C PRO A 511 17.65 -11.08 -25.49
N GLU A 512 17.50 -10.01 -26.29
CA GLU A 512 18.51 -8.95 -26.45
C GLU A 512 18.97 -8.27 -25.14
N ASP A 513 18.15 -8.29 -24.10
CA ASP A 513 18.47 -7.67 -22.80
C ASP A 513 19.39 -8.52 -21.92
N ASP A 514 19.32 -9.86 -21.97
CA ASP A 514 20.16 -10.72 -21.13
C ASP A 514 21.59 -10.82 -21.68
N LYS A 515 21.77 -10.58 -22.99
CA LYS A 515 23.09 -10.52 -23.62
C LYS A 515 24.01 -9.47 -22.99
N ARG A 516 23.49 -8.41 -22.35
CA ARG A 516 24.27 -7.31 -21.75
C ARG A 516 25.01 -7.70 -20.48
N PHE A 517 24.53 -8.72 -19.80
CA PHE A 517 25.07 -9.18 -18.53
C PHE A 517 25.82 -10.49 -18.73
N GLY A 518 26.96 -10.63 -18.06
CA GLY A 518 27.73 -11.86 -18.08
C GLY A 518 26.95 -13.05 -17.51
N VAL A 519 27.50 -14.24 -17.71
CA VAL A 519 26.97 -15.49 -17.14
C VAL A 519 26.80 -15.33 -15.62
N PRO A 520 25.68 -15.78 -15.03
CA PRO A 520 25.50 -15.77 -13.58
C PRO A 520 26.62 -16.54 -12.88
N VAL A 521 27.22 -15.94 -11.85
CA VAL A 521 28.27 -16.52 -11.01
C VAL A 521 27.96 -16.29 -9.55
N THR A 522 28.43 -17.16 -8.65
CA THR A 522 28.23 -16.98 -7.21
C THR A 522 29.15 -15.89 -6.67
N LEU A 523 28.75 -15.24 -5.58
CA LEU A 523 29.57 -14.25 -4.89
C LEU A 523 30.91 -14.85 -4.43
N ASP A 524 30.92 -16.12 -4.02
CA ASP A 524 32.16 -16.82 -3.61
C ASP A 524 33.21 -16.85 -4.74
N LEU A 525 32.80 -17.13 -5.98
CA LEU A 525 33.71 -17.11 -7.14
C LEU A 525 34.28 -15.72 -7.45
N LEU A 526 33.63 -14.67 -6.95
CA LEU A 526 34.02 -13.29 -7.14
C LEU A 526 34.95 -12.76 -6.04
N ARG A 527 35.27 -13.57 -5.03
CA ARG A 527 36.10 -13.19 -3.87
C ARG A 527 37.48 -12.65 -4.25
N ARG A 528 38.04 -13.06 -5.39
CA ARG A 528 39.34 -12.57 -5.91
C ARG A 528 39.24 -11.29 -6.73
N TYR A 529 38.03 -10.86 -7.08
CA TYR A 529 37.78 -9.76 -8.02
C TYR A 529 37.07 -8.56 -7.36
N ILE A 530 36.54 -8.72 -6.15
CA ILE A 530 35.82 -7.69 -5.39
C ILE A 530 36.61 -7.34 -4.13
N THR A 531 36.63 -6.06 -3.75
CA THR A 531 37.24 -5.62 -2.50
C THR A 531 36.51 -6.21 -1.27
N PRO A 532 37.18 -6.36 -0.11
CA PRO A 532 36.52 -6.80 1.11
C PRO A 532 35.26 -6.00 1.46
N ASP A 533 35.31 -4.68 1.25
CA ASP A 533 34.17 -3.79 1.50
C ASP A 533 33.03 -4.02 0.51
N GLY A 534 33.32 -4.18 -0.78
CA GLY A 534 32.32 -4.52 -1.79
C GLY A 534 31.64 -5.85 -1.47
N PHE A 535 32.40 -6.81 -0.95
CA PHE A 535 31.89 -8.11 -0.52
C PHE A 535 30.92 -7.98 0.67
N GLN A 536 31.28 -7.17 1.66
CA GLN A 536 30.41 -6.91 2.81
C GLN A 536 29.13 -6.17 2.40
N ILE A 537 29.22 -5.21 1.49
CA ILE A 537 28.07 -4.49 0.93
C ILE A 537 27.11 -5.49 0.26
N LEU A 538 27.61 -6.40 -0.57
CA LEU A 538 26.79 -7.40 -1.26
C LEU A 538 26.08 -8.36 -0.29
N ARG A 539 26.73 -8.74 0.81
CA ARG A 539 26.11 -9.54 1.88
C ARG A 539 25.01 -8.77 2.61
N GLU A 540 25.24 -7.50 2.95
CA GLU A 540 24.19 -6.67 3.56
C GLU A 540 23.00 -6.48 2.61
N TRP A 541 23.26 -6.33 1.31
CA TRP A 541 22.23 -6.32 0.29
C TRP A 541 21.42 -7.61 0.24
N ALA A 542 22.10 -8.76 0.27
CA ALA A 542 21.41 -10.05 0.33
C ALA A 542 20.50 -10.16 1.56
N LYS A 543 20.95 -9.69 2.74
CA LYS A 543 20.13 -9.66 3.96
C LYS A 543 18.89 -8.77 3.82
N LEU A 544 19.02 -7.60 3.18
CA LEU A 544 17.90 -6.68 2.96
C LEU A 544 16.83 -7.27 2.03
N LEU A 545 17.26 -8.02 1.01
CA LEU A 545 16.41 -8.76 0.08
C LEU A 545 15.91 -10.10 0.66
N GLY A 546 16.44 -10.53 1.81
CA GLY A 546 15.97 -11.70 2.56
C GLY A 546 16.15 -13.03 1.80
N ARG A 547 15.40 -14.05 2.22
CA ARG A 547 15.57 -15.43 1.75
C ARG A 547 15.40 -15.61 0.24
N ARG A 548 14.65 -14.74 -0.45
CA ARG A 548 14.45 -14.81 -1.91
C ARG A 548 15.75 -14.70 -2.70
N VAL A 549 16.80 -14.10 -2.14
CA VAL A 549 18.13 -14.11 -2.79
C VAL A 549 18.71 -15.52 -2.82
N LEU A 550 18.50 -16.31 -1.76
CA LEU A 550 19.00 -17.68 -1.66
C LEU A 550 18.27 -18.64 -2.60
N ASP A 551 17.01 -18.32 -2.93
CA ASP A 551 16.19 -19.06 -3.87
C ASP A 551 16.55 -18.76 -5.34
N GLY A 552 17.48 -17.82 -5.58
CA GLY A 552 17.92 -17.42 -6.92
C GLY A 552 16.98 -16.44 -7.64
N ASN A 553 15.93 -15.94 -6.97
CA ASN A 553 14.98 -14.98 -7.54
C ASN A 553 15.62 -13.62 -7.87
N PHE A 554 16.65 -13.25 -7.13
CA PHE A 554 17.40 -12.02 -7.34
C PHE A 554 18.81 -12.33 -7.79
N GLN A 555 19.25 -11.65 -8.85
CA GLN A 555 20.66 -11.62 -9.26
C GLN A 555 21.20 -10.21 -9.12
N ILE A 556 22.33 -10.09 -8.43
CA ILE A 556 22.98 -8.81 -8.17
C ILE A 556 23.90 -8.47 -9.34
N VAL A 557 23.57 -7.38 -10.04
CA VAL A 557 24.35 -6.86 -11.16
C VAL A 557 25.33 -5.81 -10.65
N PHE A 558 26.60 -5.98 -10.97
CA PHE A 558 27.64 -4.97 -10.71
C PHE A 558 28.53 -4.79 -11.94
N SER A 559 29.15 -3.63 -12.06
CA SER A 559 30.06 -3.25 -13.16
C SER A 559 31.52 -3.39 -12.75
#